data_AF-A0A7J4J108-F1
#
_entry.id   AF-A0A7J4J108-F1
#
_cell.length_a   1.000
_cell.length_b   1.000
_cell.length_c   1.000
_cell.angle_alpha   90.00
_cell.angle_beta   90.00
_cell.angle_gamma   90.00
#
_symmetry.space_group_name_H-M   'P 1'
#
loop_
_entity.id
_entity.type
_entity.pdbx_description
1 polymer ?
#
loop_
_entity_poly.entity_id
_entity_poly.type
_entity_poly.pdbx_seq_one_letter_code
_entity_poly.pdbx_strand_id
1 'polypeptide(L)'
;MHKSFSGDKVISEESLKKVFEKVFNERTMRCLYSLASKGYFQSLEFQINDGKEAHVFRAVDASGTFRAVKIYKVETSEFNAMAQYIEGDRRFSRVKKDRRSIVFTWAKKEFRNLQLLSDAKA
;
A
#
# COMPACT_ATOMS: atom_id res chain seq x y z
N MET A 1 -11.22 30.82 -8.94
CA MET A 1 -9.78 30.51 -9.05
C MET A 1 -9.62 29.01 -8.86
N HIS A 2 -9.87 28.23 -9.92
CA HIS A 2 -9.72 26.77 -9.92
C HIS A 2 -8.23 26.44 -9.99
N LYS A 3 -7.68 25.76 -8.98
CA LYS A 3 -6.38 25.09 -9.13
C LYS A 3 -6.61 23.83 -9.97
N SER A 4 -6.37 23.96 -11.26
CA SER A 4 -6.22 22.85 -12.19
C SER A 4 -5.12 21.92 -11.65
N PHE A 5 -5.47 20.65 -11.44
CA PHE A 5 -4.47 19.60 -11.22
C PHE A 5 -3.59 19.55 -12.48
N SER A 6 -2.32 19.95 -12.33
CA SER A 6 -1.32 19.96 -13.40
C SER A 6 -1.09 18.55 -13.90
N GLY A 7 -1.12 18.42 -15.23
CA GLY A 7 -1.12 17.20 -16.01
C GLY A 7 -0.04 16.16 -15.68
N ASP A 8 -0.44 14.90 -15.86
CA ASP A 8 0.33 13.78 -16.39
C ASP A 8 1.85 13.93 -16.32
N LYS A 9 2.43 13.60 -15.16
CA LYS A 9 3.76 13.00 -15.17
C LYS A 9 3.62 11.62 -15.83
N VAL A 10 3.85 11.56 -17.13
CA VAL A 10 4.10 10.29 -17.83
C VAL A 10 5.34 9.68 -17.18
N ILE A 11 5.15 8.66 -16.34
CA ILE A 11 6.25 7.93 -15.72
C ILE A 11 6.87 7.09 -16.82
N SER A 12 8.16 7.29 -17.09
CA SER A 12 8.86 6.49 -18.10
C SER A 12 8.87 5.00 -17.74
N GLU A 13 8.81 4.12 -18.74
CA GLU A 13 8.87 2.67 -18.54
C GLU A 13 10.10 2.25 -17.71
N GLU A 14 11.23 2.91 -17.92
CA GLU A 14 12.45 2.65 -17.15
C GLU A 14 12.30 3.04 -15.67
N SER A 15 11.63 4.16 -15.38
CA SER A 15 11.35 4.59 -14.01
C SER A 15 10.36 3.64 -13.34
N LEU A 16 9.34 3.18 -14.07
CA LEU A 16 8.44 2.14 -13.60
C LEU A 16 9.22 0.87 -13.28
N LYS A 17 10.04 0.37 -14.22
CA LYS A 17 10.85 -0.84 -13.99
C LYS A 17 11.75 -0.74 -12.75
N LYS A 18 12.42 0.40 -12.54
CA LYS A 18 13.24 0.66 -11.34
C LYS A 18 12.43 0.68 -10.04
N VAL A 19 11.25 1.29 -10.06
CA VAL A 19 10.32 1.23 -8.92
C VAL A 19 9.91 -0.21 -8.67
N PHE A 20 9.56 -0.94 -9.73
CA PHE A 20 9.11 -2.31 -9.63
C PHE A 20 10.20 -3.20 -9.00
N GLU A 21 11.44 -3.11 -9.44
CA GLU A 21 12.57 -3.87 -8.88
C GLU A 21 12.82 -3.57 -7.39
N LYS A 22 12.57 -2.33 -6.93
CA LYS A 22 12.77 -1.94 -5.52
C LYS A 22 11.61 -2.34 -4.60
N VAL A 23 10.40 -2.44 -5.13
CA VAL A 23 9.18 -2.65 -4.34
C VAL A 23 8.76 -4.11 -4.31
N PHE A 24 8.98 -4.84 -5.40
CA PHE A 24 8.41 -6.16 -5.61
C PHE A 24 9.43 -7.27 -5.37
N ASN A 25 9.74 -7.52 -4.10
CA ASN A 25 10.37 -8.79 -3.75
C ASN A 25 9.41 -9.98 -4.04
N GLU A 26 9.96 -11.19 -4.08
CA GLU A 26 9.22 -12.42 -4.40
C GLU A 26 7.95 -12.60 -3.53
N ARG A 27 7.98 -12.19 -2.27
CA ARG A 27 6.83 -12.30 -1.37
C ARG A 27 5.75 -11.29 -1.70
N THR A 28 6.11 -10.05 -1.99
CA THR A 28 5.18 -9.02 -2.46
C THR A 28 4.54 -9.46 -3.78
N MET A 29 5.32 -10.00 -4.72
CA MET A 29 4.80 -10.55 -5.97
C MET A 29 3.79 -11.67 -5.74
N ARG A 30 4.11 -12.67 -4.90
CA ARG A 30 3.16 -13.73 -4.55
C ARG A 30 1.84 -13.19 -3.96
N CYS A 31 1.93 -12.16 -3.11
CA CYS A 31 0.75 -11.51 -2.55
C CYS A 31 -0.11 -10.86 -3.63
N LEU A 32 0.51 -10.11 -4.54
CA LEU A 32 -0.19 -9.42 -5.63
C LEU A 32 -0.82 -10.40 -6.61
N TYR A 33 -0.10 -11.46 -6.99
CA TYR A 33 -0.68 -12.54 -7.79
C TYR A 33 -1.89 -13.16 -7.11
N SER A 34 -1.80 -13.46 -5.80
CA SER A 34 -2.94 -14.00 -5.06
C SER A 34 -4.15 -13.07 -5.04
N LEU A 35 -3.93 -11.75 -4.92
CA LEU A 35 -5.00 -10.75 -4.95
C LEU A 35 -5.61 -10.62 -6.36
N ALA A 36 -4.79 -10.58 -7.39
CA ALA A 36 -5.23 -10.53 -8.78
C ALA A 36 -6.03 -11.79 -9.17
N SER A 37 -5.54 -12.98 -8.81
CA SER A 37 -6.24 -14.25 -9.07
C SER A 37 -7.58 -14.37 -8.33
N LYS A 38 -7.78 -13.63 -7.23
CA LYS A 38 -9.06 -13.54 -6.52
C LYS A 38 -10.00 -12.47 -7.09
N GLY A 39 -9.58 -11.75 -8.12
CA GLY A 39 -10.39 -10.72 -8.78
C GLY A 39 -10.43 -9.37 -8.07
N TYR A 40 -9.55 -9.11 -7.09
CA TYR A 40 -9.51 -7.79 -6.42
C TYR A 40 -9.04 -6.66 -7.36
N PHE A 41 -8.21 -6.99 -8.34
CA PHE A 41 -7.83 -6.14 -9.45
C PHE A 41 -7.37 -7.02 -10.64
N GLN A 42 -7.33 -6.46 -11.84
CA GLN A 42 -6.89 -7.12 -13.06
C GLN A 42 -5.52 -6.61 -13.53
N SER A 43 -5.28 -5.30 -13.45
CA SER A 43 -4.00 -4.69 -13.80
C SER A 43 -3.50 -3.78 -12.67
N LEU A 44 -2.18 -3.80 -12.46
CA LEU A 44 -1.46 -2.81 -11.66
C LEU A 44 -0.74 -1.90 -12.64
N GLU A 45 -1.09 -0.62 -12.66
CA GLU A 45 -0.63 0.32 -13.68
C GLU A 45 0.62 1.08 -13.19
N PHE A 46 0.45 2.33 -12.81
CA PHE A 46 1.53 3.21 -12.42
C PHE A 46 1.47 3.61 -10.94
N GLN A 47 2.61 4.00 -10.41
CA GLN A 47 2.73 4.51 -9.05
C GLN A 47 2.09 5.90 -8.96
N ILE A 48 1.17 6.08 -8.01
CA ILE A 48 0.52 7.36 -7.69
C ILE A 48 1.33 8.12 -6.62
N ASN A 49 1.92 7.41 -5.66
CA ASN A 49 2.62 8.03 -4.54
C ASN A 49 3.85 7.23 -4.09
N ASP A 50 4.93 7.93 -3.75
CA ASP A 50 6.09 7.41 -3.03
C ASP A 50 6.16 8.03 -1.64
N GLY A 51 5.72 7.29 -0.62
CA GLY A 51 5.78 7.71 0.77
C GLY A 51 6.97 7.09 1.51
N LYS A 52 7.29 7.64 2.69
CA LYS A 52 8.31 7.08 3.59
C LYS A 52 8.00 5.64 4.04
N GLU A 53 6.70 5.32 4.10
CA GLU A 53 6.19 4.04 4.62
C GLU A 53 5.80 3.05 3.52
N ALA A 54 5.33 3.54 2.39
CA ALA A 54 4.67 2.72 1.39
C ALA A 54 4.70 3.39 0.02
N HIS A 55 4.59 2.55 -1.01
CA HIS A 55 4.21 2.97 -2.36
C HIS A 55 2.71 2.79 -2.54
N VAL A 56 2.07 3.67 -3.30
CA VAL A 56 0.67 3.52 -3.71
C VAL A 56 0.63 3.45 -5.22
N PHE A 57 0.00 2.40 -5.76
CA PHE A 57 -0.19 2.19 -7.18
C PHE A 57 -1.65 2.32 -7.54
N ARG A 58 -1.89 2.78 -8.76
CA ARG A 58 -3.19 2.65 -9.41
C ARG A 58 -3.35 1.23 -9.91
N ALA A 59 -4.53 0.66 -9.69
CA ALA A 59 -4.94 -0.60 -10.26
C ALA A 59 -6.33 -0.46 -10.88
N VAL A 60 -6.66 -1.37 -11.79
CA VAL A 60 -7.98 -1.44 -12.44
C VAL A 60 -8.52 -2.84 -12.24
N ASP A 61 -9.79 -2.97 -11.84
CA ASP A 61 -10.46 -4.26 -11.76
C ASP A 61 -11.15 -4.65 -13.08
N ALA A 62 -11.72 -5.86 -13.15
CA ALA A 62 -12.33 -6.39 -14.37
C ALA A 62 -13.53 -5.55 -14.88
N SER A 63 -14.10 -4.68 -14.05
CA SER A 63 -15.18 -3.77 -14.45
C SER A 63 -14.66 -2.44 -15.02
N GLY A 64 -13.35 -2.23 -15.06
CA GLY A 64 -12.75 -0.94 -15.38
C GLY A 64 -12.73 0.04 -14.20
N THR A 65 -13.13 -0.38 -13.00
CA THR A 65 -13.15 0.49 -11.83
C THR A 65 -11.76 0.64 -11.23
N PHE A 66 -11.38 1.88 -10.91
CA PHE A 66 -10.09 2.16 -10.30
C PHE A 66 -10.01 1.70 -8.84
N ARG A 67 -8.86 1.13 -8.48
CA ARG A 67 -8.49 0.69 -7.14
C ARG A 67 -7.13 1.28 -6.78
N ALA A 68 -6.90 1.48 -5.48
CA ALA A 68 -5.59 1.84 -4.96
C ALA A 68 -4.93 0.61 -4.31
N VAL A 69 -3.71 0.30 -4.71
CA VAL A 69 -2.90 -0.78 -4.12
C VAL A 69 -1.75 -0.15 -3.35
N LYS A 70 -1.87 -0.14 -2.02
CA LYS A 70 -0.85 0.36 -1.11
C LYS A 70 0.07 -0.78 -0.67
N ILE A 71 1.37 -0.62 -0.89
CA ILE A 71 2.41 -1.63 -0.60
C ILE A 71 3.41 -1.02 0.37
N TYR A 72 3.45 -1.53 1.60
CA TYR A 72 4.38 -1.06 2.62
C TYR A 72 5.81 -1.51 2.34
N LYS A 73 6.75 -0.59 2.54
CA LYS A 73 8.19 -0.84 2.49
C LYS A 73 8.59 -1.62 3.74
N VAL A 74 8.96 -2.89 3.59
CA VAL A 74 9.37 -3.72 4.74
C VAL A 74 10.82 -3.42 5.14
N GLU A 75 11.73 -3.34 4.17
CA GLU A 75 13.16 -3.21 4.45
C GLU A 75 13.65 -1.77 4.27
N THR A 76 13.13 -1.07 3.27
CA THR A 76 13.57 0.27 2.85
C THR A 76 12.77 1.43 3.46
N SER A 77 11.85 1.18 4.39
CA SER A 77 11.09 2.27 5.02
C SER A 77 11.99 3.13 5.91
N GLU A 78 11.92 4.45 5.70
CA GLU A 78 12.57 5.46 6.55
C GLU A 78 11.72 5.80 7.79
N PHE A 79 10.52 5.25 7.90
CA PHE A 79 9.60 5.54 8.98
C PHE A 79 9.70 4.46 10.07
N ASN A 80 10.34 4.83 11.18
CA ASN A 80 10.65 3.90 12.28
C ASN A 80 9.66 3.99 13.45
N ALA A 81 8.70 4.92 13.41
CA ALA A 81 7.77 5.15 14.52
C ALA A 81 6.54 4.21 14.52
N MET A 82 6.37 3.32 13.53
CA MET A 82 5.20 2.42 13.43
C MET A 82 4.95 1.63 14.72
N ALA A 83 6.02 1.15 15.36
CA ALA A 83 5.94 0.36 16.59
C ALA A 83 5.25 1.13 17.72
N GLN A 84 5.59 2.39 17.92
CA GLN A 84 5.04 3.24 18.99
C GLN A 84 3.52 3.43 18.81
N TYR A 85 3.07 3.60 17.57
CA TYR A 85 1.64 3.73 17.24
C TYR A 85 0.87 2.41 17.29
N ILE A 86 1.55 1.26 17.34
CA ILE A 86 0.93 -0.07 17.52
C ILE A 86 0.85 -0.43 19.00
N GLU A 87 1.89 -0.16 19.79
CA GLU A 87 1.98 -0.54 21.21
C GLU A 87 0.82 0.01 22.06
N GLY A 88 0.34 1.21 21.75
CA GLY A 88 -0.82 1.81 22.43
C GLY A 88 -2.18 1.24 22.03
N ASP A 89 -2.26 0.40 20.99
CA ASP A 89 -3.53 -0.11 20.45
C ASP A 89 -3.84 -1.52 20.98
N ARG A 90 -4.85 -1.61 21.87
CA ARG A 90 -5.28 -2.87 22.50
C ARG A 90 -5.65 -3.97 21.50
N ARG A 91 -6.07 -3.61 20.28
CA ARG A 91 -6.43 -4.58 19.22
C ARG A 91 -5.22 -5.38 18.72
N PHE A 92 -4.01 -4.88 18.96
CA PHE A 92 -2.76 -5.44 18.47
C PHE A 92 -1.78 -5.77 19.61
N SER A 93 -2.30 -6.14 20.79
CA SER A 93 -1.45 -6.63 21.89
C SER A 93 -0.70 -7.90 21.46
N ARG A 94 0.60 -8.00 21.79
CA ARG A 94 1.49 -9.16 21.50
C ARG A 94 2.04 -9.25 20.06
N VAL A 95 2.41 -8.13 19.47
CA VAL A 95 3.13 -8.12 18.19
C VAL A 95 4.62 -8.37 18.43
N LYS A 96 5.22 -9.26 17.63
CA LYS A 96 6.68 -9.45 17.68
C LYS A 96 7.38 -8.15 17.30
N LYS A 97 8.48 -7.84 17.98
CA LYS A 97 9.27 -6.62 17.75
C LYS A 97 10.08 -6.64 16.45
N ASP A 98 10.02 -7.71 15.66
CA ASP A 98 10.67 -7.75 14.36
C ASP A 98 9.95 -6.84 13.36
N ARG A 99 10.74 -6.18 12.50
CA ARG A 99 10.24 -5.14 11.58
C ARG A 99 9.13 -5.64 10.65
N ARG A 100 9.19 -6.88 10.22
CA ARG A 100 8.20 -7.48 9.32
C ARG A 100 6.87 -7.69 10.04
N SER A 101 6.89 -8.18 11.28
CA SER A 101 5.69 -8.29 12.11
C SER A 101 5.08 -6.93 12.43
N ILE A 102 5.91 -5.91 12.69
CA ILE A 102 5.47 -4.52 12.89
C ILE A 102 4.78 -3.99 11.63
N VAL A 103 5.42 -4.05 10.46
CA VAL A 103 4.85 -3.54 9.19
C VAL A 103 3.57 -4.28 8.81
N PHE A 104 3.52 -5.60 9.02
CA PHE A 104 2.31 -6.37 8.76
C PHE A 104 1.16 -5.98 9.70
N THR A 105 1.47 -5.71 10.97
CA THR A 105 0.48 -5.23 11.93
C THR A 105 0.05 -3.81 11.60
N TRP A 106 0.96 -2.96 11.12
CA TRP A 106 0.66 -1.61 10.64
C TRP A 106 -0.38 -1.63 9.53
N ALA A 107 -0.17 -2.50 8.53
CA ALA A 107 -1.13 -2.70 7.44
C ALA A 107 -2.50 -3.15 7.94
N LYS A 108 -2.54 -4.09 8.91
CA LYS A 108 -3.79 -4.53 9.56
C LYS A 108 -4.49 -3.40 10.31
N LYS A 109 -3.73 -2.58 11.03
CA LYS A 109 -4.24 -1.42 11.76
C LYS A 109 -4.84 -0.39 10.81
N GLU A 110 -4.16 -0.07 9.70
CA GLU A 110 -4.69 0.84 8.69
C GLU A 110 -5.98 0.31 8.08
N PHE A 111 -6.03 -0.97 7.69
CA PHE A 111 -7.24 -1.60 7.19
C PHE A 111 -8.40 -1.51 8.20
N ARG A 112 -8.16 -1.85 9.47
CA ARG A 112 -9.18 -1.75 10.52
C ARG A 112 -9.65 -0.33 10.75
N ASN A 113 -8.77 0.66 10.68
CA ASN A 113 -9.13 2.06 10.83
C ASN A 113 -9.98 2.56 9.65
N LEU A 114 -9.65 2.17 8.42
CA LEU A 114 -10.45 2.49 7.24
C LEU A 114 -11.82 1.82 7.29
N GLN A 115 -11.91 0.58 7.75
CA GLN A 115 -13.18 -0.11 7.95
C GLN A 115 -14.05 0.63 8.98
N LEU A 116 -13.50 0.98 10.14
CA LEU A 116 -14.23 1.74 11.16
C LEU A 116 -14.72 3.09 10.63
N LEU A 117 -13.90 3.79 9.84
CA LEU A 117 -14.30 5.06 9.21
C LEU A 117 -15.41 4.86 8.18
N SER A 118 -15.38 3.76 7.43
CA SER A 118 -16.43 3.41 6.47
C SER A 118 -17.75 3.09 7.17
N ASP A 119 -17.69 2.29 8.23
CA ASP A 119 -18.86 1.85 8.99
C ASP A 119 -19.51 3.02 9.74
N ALA A 120 -18.72 3.97 10.25
CA ALA A 120 -19.23 5.17 10.93
C ALA A 120 -19.90 6.20 10.00
N LYS A 121 -19.73 6.05 8.68
CA LYS A 121 -20.38 6.89 7.66
C LYS A 121 -21.68 6.28 7.11
N ALA A 122 -21.98 5.04 7.47
CA ALA A 122 -23.22 4.34 7.12
C ALA A 122 -24.29 4.58 8.19
#